data_AF-A0A1F2QC98-F1
#
_entry.id   AF-A0A1F2QC98-F1
#
_cell.length_a   1.000
_cell.length_b   1.000
_cell.length_c   1.000
_cell.angle_alpha   90.00
_cell.angle_beta   90.00
_cell.angle_gamma   90.00
#
_symmetry.space_group_name_H-M   'P 1'
#
loop_
_entity.id
_entity.type
_entity.pdbx_description
1 polymer ?
#
loop_
_entity_poly.entity_id
_entity_poly.type
_entity_poly.pdbx_seq_one_letter_code
_entity_poly.pdbx_strand_id
1 'polypeptide(L)'
;MARLTVLVVDGEENRRKELVRGLAGQAYEVIAAATADEGRRFAAGLKPEVIVAAAALVDVTDPLGARGSDPSAGGLSPTTILLVETKAGVEVPAGVLLAEVEGLTPQAILHKVRTVLLGRALGLGSDPFLGSLVGDLAALPLFELLPMLQTAAVTGCVRTGGGELSLEEGEVIAARVDAQRGVKAFVRLARTAAGHFRVMLGQPPAARELFKDLLSLMALAMEDQDKYKEARSRLPTLSSRPRLACGDALPPGLLPGQDEVAAAARRSRTVWDVLDRTEPPDGAVLADVARLIEMGVVELDAANTAVRIVTDSTADLPTELATRHQVHVVPLSVTFGRDVYRDGVDLVPEAFYKLVRRREGTHPQTSPPAQAEFLANYRMVVERSDVVSVHLSERVSHTVVNARAAAKEGHKEFCRLRGVDAPVLEVVDSMQVSTGLALMVLMAARMAQRRLPAHEIRARLEAMRPRVHLLFVADTPEYLARGGRLGKTQAWLGGMLGVKPILGLEEGEIVPVDRVRRAEAAYPRVVELLKQRVDVTRPVMVGIGHAVAPVAAVRLRSLLQDSFTVSEVIENEIGPVVGAHVGPGCVGAAMFQPTEEEQPLVAPVTDAW
;
A
#
# COMPACT_ATOMS: atom_id res chain seq x y z
N MET A 1 -15.35 -26.09 15.78
CA MET A 1 -13.92 -26.36 16.09
C MET A 1 -13.82 -27.06 17.42
N ALA A 2 -12.82 -27.93 17.62
CA ALA A 2 -12.49 -28.45 18.95
C ALA A 2 -12.18 -27.27 19.89
N ARG A 3 -12.59 -27.37 21.17
CA ARG A 3 -12.31 -26.29 22.13
C ARG A 3 -10.83 -26.33 22.47
N LEU A 4 -10.09 -25.27 22.12
CA LEU A 4 -8.69 -25.16 22.51
C LEU A 4 -8.59 -25.12 24.04
N THR A 5 -7.72 -25.96 24.59
CA THR A 5 -7.42 -25.97 26.02
C THR A 5 -6.36 -24.90 26.33
N VAL A 6 -6.70 -23.94 27.19
CA VAL A 6 -5.85 -22.80 27.57
C VAL A 6 -5.51 -22.88 29.06
N LEU A 7 -4.22 -22.91 29.38
CA LEU A 7 -3.72 -22.83 30.75
C LEU A 7 -3.34 -21.38 31.09
N VAL A 8 -3.97 -20.80 32.09
CA VAL A 8 -3.66 -19.45 32.62
C VAL A 8 -2.92 -19.59 33.95
N VAL A 9 -1.65 -19.21 33.97
CA VAL A 9 -0.79 -19.22 35.17
C VAL A 9 -0.47 -17.79 35.56
N ASP A 10 -1.13 -17.29 36.60
CA ASP A 10 -1.01 -15.88 36.99
C ASP A 10 -1.18 -15.75 38.49
N GLY A 11 -0.30 -15.03 39.17
CA GLY A 11 -0.34 -14.85 40.63
C GLY A 11 -1.37 -13.81 41.03
N GLU A 12 -1.66 -12.84 40.15
CA GLU A 12 -2.60 -11.77 40.41
C GLU A 12 -4.04 -12.28 40.29
N GLU A 13 -4.73 -12.40 41.44
CA GLU A 13 -6.04 -13.04 41.52
C GLU A 13 -7.10 -12.38 40.62
N ASN A 14 -7.14 -11.04 40.60
CA ASN A 14 -8.12 -10.30 39.81
C ASN A 14 -7.91 -10.51 38.31
N ARG A 15 -6.66 -10.33 37.84
CA ARG A 15 -6.29 -10.55 36.44
C ARG A 15 -6.54 -12.00 36.01
N ARG A 16 -6.15 -12.99 36.84
CA ARG A 16 -6.42 -14.42 36.59
C ARG A 16 -7.91 -14.69 36.43
N LYS A 17 -8.75 -14.21 37.36
CA LYS A 17 -10.21 -14.39 37.31
C LYS A 17 -10.83 -13.78 36.06
N GLU A 18 -10.43 -12.56 35.70
CA GLU A 18 -10.91 -11.87 34.49
C GLU A 18 -10.52 -12.60 33.20
N LEU A 19 -9.26 -13.05 33.09
CA LEU A 19 -8.80 -13.83 31.94
C LEU A 19 -9.55 -15.15 31.83
N VAL A 20 -9.70 -15.89 32.93
CA VAL A 20 -10.41 -17.18 32.95
C VAL A 20 -11.87 -17.00 32.57
N ARG A 21 -12.56 -16.03 33.17
CA ARG A 21 -13.96 -15.72 32.86
C ARG A 21 -14.13 -15.33 31.39
N GLY A 22 -13.27 -14.44 30.91
CA GLY A 22 -13.34 -13.93 29.54
C GLY A 22 -13.07 -14.99 28.48
N LEU A 23 -12.10 -15.87 28.71
CA LEU A 23 -11.81 -16.99 27.81
C LEU A 23 -12.89 -18.08 27.87
N ALA A 24 -13.36 -18.46 29.06
CA ALA A 24 -14.43 -19.44 29.21
C ALA A 24 -15.74 -18.97 28.56
N GLY A 25 -16.06 -17.67 28.65
CA GLY A 25 -17.19 -17.05 27.96
C GLY A 25 -17.13 -17.08 26.44
N GLN A 26 -15.99 -17.46 25.86
CA GLN A 26 -15.76 -17.62 24.42
C GLN A 26 -15.57 -19.10 24.04
N ALA A 27 -16.09 -20.01 24.88
CA ALA A 27 -16.06 -21.45 24.69
C ALA A 27 -14.66 -22.10 24.65
N TYR A 28 -13.63 -21.43 25.17
CA TYR A 28 -12.34 -22.08 25.46
C TYR A 28 -12.44 -22.96 26.71
N GLU A 29 -11.70 -24.07 26.72
CA GLU A 29 -11.52 -24.86 27.94
C GLU A 29 -10.36 -24.26 28.73
N VAL A 30 -10.67 -23.61 29.86
CA VAL A 30 -9.67 -22.82 30.60
C VAL A 30 -9.31 -23.49 31.92
N ILE A 31 -8.01 -23.70 32.12
CA ILE A 31 -7.43 -24.19 33.37
C ILE A 31 -6.70 -23.01 34.03
N ALA A 32 -6.90 -22.82 35.33
CA ALA A 32 -6.26 -21.75 36.08
C ALA A 32 -5.26 -22.31 37.08
N ALA A 33 -4.08 -21.70 37.17
CA ALA A 33 -3.09 -21.95 38.21
C ALA A 33 -2.68 -20.63 38.87
N ALA A 34 -2.60 -20.62 40.19
CA ALA A 34 -2.12 -19.46 40.93
C ALA A 34 -0.60 -19.46 41.10
N THR A 35 0.02 -20.64 40.96
CA THR A 35 1.46 -20.84 41.16
C THR A 35 2.13 -21.55 39.99
N ALA A 36 3.44 -21.41 39.87
CA ALA A 36 4.24 -22.07 38.86
C ALA A 36 4.22 -23.61 38.98
N ASP A 37 4.17 -24.14 40.21
CA ASP A 37 4.12 -25.58 40.46
C ASP A 37 2.79 -26.20 40.02
N GLU A 38 1.68 -25.55 40.32
CA GLU A 38 0.36 -25.93 39.78
C GLU A 38 0.37 -25.86 38.25
N GLY A 39 0.90 -24.77 37.70
CA GLY A 39 1.04 -24.59 36.26
C GLY A 39 1.81 -25.72 35.59
N ARG A 40 2.97 -26.13 36.16
CA ARG A 40 3.79 -27.25 35.65
C ARG A 40 3.03 -28.57 35.68
N ARG A 41 2.32 -28.87 36.78
CA ARG A 41 1.52 -30.10 36.91
C ARG A 41 0.41 -30.15 35.87
N PHE A 42 -0.31 -29.04 35.67
CA PHE A 42 -1.36 -28.97 34.67
C PHE A 42 -0.82 -29.03 33.24
N ALA A 43 0.29 -28.33 32.94
CA ALA A 43 0.91 -28.40 31.62
C ALA A 43 1.33 -29.83 31.26
N ALA A 44 1.95 -30.57 32.19
CA ALA A 44 2.38 -31.95 31.97
C ALA A 44 1.21 -32.94 31.84
N GLY A 45 0.18 -32.79 32.68
CA GLY A 45 -0.95 -33.73 32.73
C GLY A 45 -2.01 -33.50 31.66
N LEU A 46 -2.28 -32.24 31.31
CA LEU A 46 -3.39 -31.86 30.44
C LEU A 46 -2.94 -31.50 29.02
N LYS A 47 -1.63 -31.24 28.82
CA LYS A 47 -1.04 -30.88 27.51
C LYS A 47 -1.84 -29.76 26.82
N PRO A 48 -1.98 -28.58 27.46
CA PRO A 48 -2.74 -27.48 26.89
C PRO A 48 -2.15 -27.04 25.56
N GLU A 49 -2.99 -26.58 24.65
CA GLU A 49 -2.53 -26.08 23.35
C GLU A 49 -1.94 -24.67 23.45
N VAL A 50 -2.41 -23.90 24.43
CA VAL A 50 -1.96 -22.53 24.70
C VAL A 50 -1.71 -22.33 26.18
N ILE A 51 -0.59 -21.70 26.51
CA ILE A 51 -0.19 -21.33 27.86
C ILE A 51 -0.12 -19.81 27.93
N VAL A 52 -0.85 -19.20 28.86
CA VAL A 52 -0.73 -17.78 29.22
C VAL A 52 -0.12 -17.72 30.60
N ALA A 53 1.10 -17.20 30.73
CA ALA A 53 1.82 -17.19 32.00
C ALA A 53 2.36 -15.82 32.35
N ALA A 54 2.18 -15.38 33.60
CA ALA A 54 2.86 -14.22 34.14
C ALA A 54 4.36 -14.50 34.23
N ALA A 55 5.19 -13.68 33.58
CA ALA A 55 6.63 -13.88 33.53
C ALA A 55 7.28 -13.86 34.93
N ALA A 56 6.68 -13.16 35.90
CA ALA A 56 7.13 -13.15 37.28
C ALA A 56 7.03 -14.52 37.99
N LEU A 57 6.26 -15.47 37.44
CA LEU A 57 6.06 -16.79 38.04
C LEU A 57 6.85 -17.91 37.36
N VAL A 58 7.30 -17.71 36.12
CA VAL A 58 7.84 -18.80 35.29
C VAL A 58 9.21 -18.45 34.74
N ASP A 59 10.03 -19.46 34.49
CA ASP A 59 11.25 -19.26 33.73
C ASP A 59 10.88 -18.84 32.31
N VAL A 60 11.34 -17.66 31.89
CA VAL A 60 11.08 -17.10 30.56
C VAL A 60 11.71 -17.95 29.45
N THR A 61 12.79 -18.66 29.75
CA THR A 61 13.55 -19.47 28.79
C THR A 61 12.94 -20.85 28.54
N ASP A 62 12.24 -21.40 29.54
CA ASP A 62 11.45 -22.63 29.44
C ASP A 62 10.18 -22.55 30.31
N PRO A 63 9.15 -21.82 29.85
CA PRO A 63 7.94 -21.61 30.62
C PRO A 63 7.27 -22.94 30.95
N LEU A 64 7.26 -23.30 32.23
CA LEU A 64 6.63 -24.50 32.78
C LEU A 64 7.20 -25.83 32.24
N GLY A 65 8.41 -25.85 31.68
CA GLY A 65 9.00 -27.07 31.11
C GLY A 65 8.37 -27.49 29.77
N ALA A 66 7.71 -26.56 29.08
CA ALA A 66 6.98 -26.83 27.83
C ALA A 66 7.87 -27.30 26.67
N ARG A 67 9.19 -27.16 26.78
CA ARG A 67 10.16 -27.61 25.77
C ARG A 67 10.57 -29.08 25.90
N GLY A 68 10.24 -29.75 27.01
CA GLY A 68 10.69 -31.11 27.32
C GLY A 68 9.98 -32.26 26.60
N SER A 69 9.21 -32.02 25.53
CA SER A 69 8.56 -33.09 24.76
C SER A 69 9.39 -33.49 23.55
N ASP A 70 9.68 -34.79 23.44
CA ASP A 70 10.48 -35.42 22.41
C ASP A 70 10.04 -35.01 20.98
N PRO A 71 10.91 -34.38 20.15
CA PRO A 71 10.57 -33.98 18.79
C PRO A 71 10.18 -35.15 17.88
N SER A 72 10.49 -36.39 18.27
CA SER A 72 10.12 -37.61 17.53
C SER A 72 8.65 -38.03 17.69
N ALA A 73 7.89 -37.39 18.60
CA ALA A 73 6.49 -37.74 18.90
C ALA A 73 5.43 -37.00 18.06
N GLY A 74 5.83 -36.16 17.10
CA GLY A 74 4.93 -35.56 16.09
C GLY A 74 3.86 -34.57 16.61
N GLY A 75 3.89 -34.18 17.89
CA GLY A 75 2.97 -33.19 18.46
C GLY A 75 3.47 -31.75 18.32
N LEU A 76 2.58 -30.82 17.97
CA LEU A 76 2.89 -29.37 17.97
C LEU A 76 3.13 -28.89 19.40
N SER A 77 4.25 -28.17 19.64
CA SER A 77 4.50 -27.51 20.91
C SER A 77 3.40 -26.47 21.22
N PRO A 78 3.06 -26.27 22.52
CA PRO A 78 2.06 -25.28 22.89
C PRO A 78 2.49 -23.87 22.52
N THR A 79 1.54 -23.03 22.10
CA THR A 79 1.82 -21.60 21.94
C THR A 79 1.85 -20.96 23.32
N THR A 80 2.98 -20.34 23.68
CA THR A 80 3.13 -19.71 25.00
C THR A 80 3.08 -18.19 24.88
N ILE A 81 2.22 -17.55 25.67
CA ILE A 81 2.10 -16.10 25.82
C ILE A 81 2.61 -15.72 27.21
N LEU A 82 3.73 -15.00 27.26
CA LEU A 82 4.27 -14.48 28.51
C LEU A 82 3.77 -13.05 28.74
N LEU A 83 3.11 -12.84 29.88
CA LEU A 83 2.71 -11.52 30.36
C LEU A 83 3.92 -10.89 31.05
N VAL A 84 4.52 -9.88 30.43
CA VAL A 84 5.70 -9.16 30.90
C VAL A 84 5.34 -7.71 31.22
N GLU A 85 5.96 -7.12 32.24
CA GLU A 85 5.79 -5.67 32.48
C GLU A 85 6.42 -4.86 31.35
N THR A 86 7.64 -5.21 30.93
CA THR A 86 8.32 -4.61 29.77
C THR A 86 8.89 -5.68 28.83
N LYS A 87 8.89 -5.41 27.53
CA LYS A 87 9.57 -6.28 26.53
C LYS A 87 11.08 -5.99 26.42
N ALA A 88 11.57 -4.89 26.99
CA ALA A 88 12.95 -4.46 26.83
C ALA A 88 13.94 -5.42 27.52
N GLY A 89 14.90 -5.95 26.77
CA GLY A 89 15.97 -6.80 27.32
C GLY A 89 15.57 -8.25 27.63
N VAL A 90 14.35 -8.66 27.27
CA VAL A 90 13.87 -10.03 27.46
C VAL A 90 14.23 -10.86 26.22
N GLU A 91 15.16 -11.81 26.35
CA GLU A 91 15.43 -12.79 25.30
C GLU A 91 14.25 -13.78 25.22
N VAL A 92 13.64 -13.85 24.04
CA VAL A 92 12.41 -14.63 23.83
C VAL A 92 12.76 -15.89 23.04
N PRO A 93 12.52 -17.08 23.60
CA PRO A 93 12.75 -18.31 22.89
C PRO A 93 11.78 -18.47 21.70
N ALA A 94 12.21 -19.18 20.65
CA ALA A 94 11.32 -19.55 19.56
C ALA A 94 10.06 -20.28 20.08
N GLY A 95 8.88 -19.86 19.61
CA GLY A 95 7.58 -20.38 20.04
C GLY A 95 6.92 -19.63 21.21
N VAL A 96 7.60 -18.66 21.80
CA VAL A 96 7.06 -17.81 22.89
C VAL A 96 6.71 -16.42 22.36
N LEU A 97 5.55 -15.92 22.73
CA LEU A 97 5.05 -14.59 22.40
C LEU A 97 5.05 -13.72 23.67
N LEU A 98 5.58 -12.49 23.59
CA LEU A 98 5.51 -11.55 24.70
C LEU A 98 4.29 -10.64 24.58
N ALA A 99 3.49 -10.59 25.64
CA ALA A 99 2.44 -9.60 25.85
C ALA A 99 2.90 -8.62 26.93
N GLU A 100 3.14 -7.37 26.55
CA GLU A 100 3.42 -6.30 27.51
C GLU A 100 2.12 -5.91 28.22
N VAL A 101 2.13 -5.91 29.55
CA VAL A 101 0.92 -5.73 30.37
C VAL A 101 0.97 -4.52 31.30
N GLU A 102 2.10 -3.81 31.38
CA GLU A 102 2.20 -2.59 32.18
C GLU A 102 1.13 -1.57 31.77
N GLY A 103 0.37 -1.07 32.74
CA GLY A 103 -0.72 -0.11 32.52
C GLY A 103 -1.95 -0.67 31.79
N LEU A 104 -1.99 -1.95 31.43
CA LEU A 104 -3.15 -2.55 30.75
C LEU A 104 -4.18 -3.07 31.74
N THR A 105 -5.46 -2.89 31.39
CA THR A 105 -6.55 -3.55 32.11
C THR A 105 -6.58 -5.05 31.80
N PRO A 106 -7.13 -5.90 32.67
CA PRO A 106 -7.30 -7.33 32.37
C PRO A 106 -8.05 -7.60 31.06
N GLN A 107 -8.98 -6.71 30.67
CA GLN A 107 -9.71 -6.78 29.41
C GLN A 107 -8.81 -6.50 28.19
N ALA A 108 -7.87 -5.55 28.29
CA ALA A 108 -6.89 -5.30 27.24
C ALA A 108 -5.89 -6.46 27.09
N ILE A 109 -5.52 -7.13 28.20
CA ILE A 109 -4.68 -8.32 28.18
C ILE A 109 -5.44 -9.50 27.54
N LEU A 110 -6.70 -9.71 27.94
CA LEU A 110 -7.59 -10.71 27.35
C LEU A 110 -7.71 -10.52 25.82
N HIS A 111 -7.80 -9.28 25.36
CA HIS A 111 -7.85 -8.95 23.94
C HIS A 111 -6.59 -9.43 23.18
N LYS A 112 -5.40 -9.20 23.75
CA LYS A 112 -4.14 -9.67 23.17
C LYS A 112 -4.08 -11.21 23.12
N VAL A 113 -4.49 -11.87 24.20
CA VAL A 113 -4.55 -13.34 24.26
C VAL A 113 -5.53 -13.88 23.21
N ARG A 114 -6.72 -13.30 23.07
CA ARG A 114 -7.71 -13.70 22.06
C ARG A 114 -7.20 -13.54 20.64
N THR A 115 -6.43 -12.49 20.36
CA THR A 115 -5.80 -12.29 19.05
C THR A 115 -4.91 -13.48 18.72
N VAL A 116 -4.04 -13.90 19.62
CA VAL A 116 -3.16 -15.07 19.41
C VAL A 116 -3.96 -16.37 19.24
N LEU A 117 -4.96 -16.60 20.08
CA LEU A 117 -5.82 -17.80 20.00
C LEU A 117 -6.52 -17.90 18.66
N LEU A 118 -7.09 -16.78 18.19
CA LEU A 118 -7.73 -16.72 16.88
C LEU A 118 -6.70 -16.93 15.77
N GLY A 119 -5.53 -16.30 15.85
CA GLY A 119 -4.44 -16.48 14.90
C GLY A 119 -4.06 -17.94 14.74
N ARG A 120 -3.89 -18.66 15.85
CA ARG A 120 -3.64 -20.11 15.84
C ARG A 120 -4.76 -20.89 15.16
N ALA A 121 -6.03 -20.58 15.48
CA ALA A 121 -7.18 -21.25 14.88
C ALA A 121 -7.30 -21.01 13.37
N LEU A 122 -6.85 -19.85 12.90
CA LEU A 122 -6.90 -19.42 11.49
C LEU A 122 -5.60 -19.70 10.72
N GLY A 123 -4.53 -20.17 11.39
CA GLY A 123 -3.20 -20.28 10.78
C GLY A 123 -2.54 -18.93 10.45
N LEU A 124 -2.94 -17.85 11.13
CA LEU A 124 -2.44 -16.50 10.94
C LEU A 124 -1.48 -16.09 12.06
N GLY A 125 -0.45 -15.33 11.68
CA GLY A 125 0.44 -14.67 12.64
C GLY A 125 -0.22 -13.45 13.27
N SER A 126 0.28 -13.03 14.42
CA SER A 126 -0.06 -11.76 15.06
C SER A 126 1.02 -10.71 14.81
N ASP A 127 0.65 -9.43 14.87
CA ASP A 127 1.64 -8.35 14.91
C ASP A 127 2.50 -8.41 16.21
N PRO A 128 3.63 -7.69 16.27
CA PRO A 128 4.51 -7.71 17.45
C PRO A 128 3.86 -7.19 18.75
N PHE A 129 2.73 -6.50 18.64
CA PHE A 129 1.99 -5.95 19.79
C PHE A 129 0.85 -6.87 20.23
N LEU A 130 0.61 -7.97 19.51
CA LEU A 130 -0.54 -8.85 19.65
C LEU A 130 -1.88 -8.11 19.56
N GLY A 131 -1.92 -7.01 18.78
CA GLY A 131 -3.11 -6.17 18.61
C GLY A 131 -3.93 -6.52 17.37
N SER A 132 -3.32 -7.22 16.41
CA SER A 132 -3.99 -7.65 15.19
C SER A 132 -3.39 -8.94 14.66
N LEU A 133 -4.19 -9.68 13.88
CA LEU A 133 -3.68 -10.72 13.00
C LEU A 133 -3.19 -10.08 11.70
N VAL A 134 -2.11 -10.62 11.15
CA VAL A 134 -1.52 -10.16 9.90
C VAL A 134 -1.50 -11.28 8.89
N GLY A 135 -1.76 -10.94 7.63
CA GLY A 135 -1.69 -11.89 6.53
C GLY A 135 -1.50 -11.20 5.19
N ASP A 136 -1.51 -11.99 4.13
CA ASP A 136 -1.32 -11.53 2.75
C ASP A 136 -2.41 -12.13 1.86
N LEU A 137 -3.09 -11.28 1.08
CA LEU A 137 -4.19 -11.68 0.21
C LEU A 137 -3.73 -12.53 -0.99
N ALA A 138 -2.44 -12.53 -1.33
CA ALA A 138 -1.87 -13.44 -2.32
C ALA A 138 -1.76 -14.88 -1.78
N ALA A 139 -1.57 -15.03 -0.46
CA ALA A 139 -1.47 -16.33 0.20
C ALA A 139 -2.82 -16.83 0.74
N LEU A 140 -3.67 -15.91 1.22
CA LEU A 140 -5.01 -16.19 1.72
C LEU A 140 -5.99 -15.16 1.12
N PRO A 141 -6.58 -15.44 -0.06
CA PRO A 141 -7.50 -14.54 -0.72
C PRO A 141 -8.68 -14.13 0.16
N LEU A 142 -9.25 -12.94 -0.10
CA LEU A 142 -10.34 -12.40 0.72
C LEU A 142 -11.55 -13.35 0.82
N PHE A 143 -11.86 -14.06 -0.27
CA PHE A 143 -12.97 -15.03 -0.32
C PHE A 143 -12.70 -16.34 0.42
N GLU A 144 -11.45 -16.62 0.77
CA GLU A 144 -11.10 -17.73 1.67
C GLU A 144 -11.04 -17.24 3.12
N LEU A 145 -10.52 -16.03 3.35
CA LEU A 145 -10.45 -15.40 4.66
C LEU A 145 -11.84 -15.19 5.29
N LEU A 146 -12.79 -14.61 4.54
CA LEU A 146 -14.09 -14.22 5.11
C LEU A 146 -14.89 -15.41 5.67
N PRO A 147 -15.02 -16.56 4.99
CA PRO A 147 -15.65 -17.76 5.57
C PRO A 147 -14.95 -18.26 6.84
N MET A 148 -13.62 -18.15 6.91
CA MET A 148 -12.88 -18.54 8.11
C MET A 148 -13.21 -17.61 9.29
N LEU A 149 -13.28 -16.30 9.04
CA LEU A 149 -13.67 -15.31 10.05
C LEU A 149 -15.14 -15.46 10.48
N GLN A 150 -16.02 -15.83 9.54
CA GLN A 150 -17.42 -16.14 9.83
C GLN A 150 -17.54 -17.36 10.73
N THR A 151 -16.83 -18.44 10.41
CA THR A 151 -16.82 -19.67 11.20
C THR A 151 -16.28 -19.44 12.61
N ALA A 152 -15.32 -18.53 12.75
CA ALA A 152 -14.75 -18.12 14.03
C ALA A 152 -15.57 -17.04 14.77
N ALA A 153 -16.73 -16.63 14.25
CA ALA A 153 -17.63 -15.62 14.82
C ALA A 153 -16.91 -14.32 15.21
N VAL A 154 -16.02 -13.84 14.33
CA VAL A 154 -15.16 -12.69 14.62
C VAL A 154 -15.96 -11.39 14.65
N THR A 155 -15.82 -10.63 15.76
CA THR A 155 -16.28 -9.24 15.86
C THR A 155 -15.08 -8.30 15.84
N GLY A 156 -15.11 -7.32 14.94
CA GLY A 156 -14.01 -6.38 14.72
C GLY A 156 -13.98 -5.85 13.28
N CYS A 157 -12.80 -5.83 12.65
CA CYS A 157 -12.67 -5.45 11.24
C CYS A 157 -11.48 -6.08 10.53
N VAL A 158 -11.58 -6.15 9.21
CA VAL A 158 -10.51 -6.50 8.29
C VAL A 158 -10.08 -5.23 7.55
N ARG A 159 -8.81 -4.84 7.67
CA ARG A 159 -8.21 -3.75 6.90
C ARG A 159 -7.29 -4.30 5.83
N THR A 160 -7.37 -3.74 4.64
CA THR A 160 -6.49 -4.03 3.50
C THR A 160 -5.93 -2.71 2.95
N GLY A 161 -4.97 -2.78 2.02
CA GLY A 161 -4.50 -1.57 1.32
C GLY A 161 -5.61 -0.85 0.54
N GLY A 162 -6.68 -1.55 0.15
CA GLY A 162 -7.77 -1.02 -0.67
C GLY A 162 -9.03 -0.63 0.09
N GLY A 163 -9.12 -0.86 1.40
CA GLY A 163 -10.32 -0.56 2.19
C GLY A 163 -10.50 -1.40 3.44
N GLU A 164 -11.69 -1.30 4.03
CA GLU A 164 -12.04 -1.88 5.33
C GLU A 164 -13.40 -2.61 5.29
N LEU A 165 -13.48 -3.74 6.01
CA LEU A 165 -14.71 -4.47 6.30
C LEU A 165 -14.95 -4.52 7.80
N SER A 166 -16.14 -4.14 8.24
CA SER A 166 -16.58 -4.30 9.63
C SER A 166 -17.26 -5.65 9.81
N LEU A 167 -16.93 -6.36 10.88
CA LEU A 167 -17.43 -7.68 11.20
C LEU A 167 -18.14 -7.70 12.54
N GLU A 168 -19.30 -8.33 12.64
CA GLU A 168 -20.01 -8.57 13.89
C GLU A 168 -20.46 -10.03 13.95
N GLU A 169 -19.94 -10.77 14.93
CA GLU A 169 -20.19 -12.22 15.09
C GLU A 169 -19.92 -13.02 13.80
N GLY A 170 -18.91 -12.59 13.03
CA GLY A 170 -18.53 -13.22 11.77
C GLY A 170 -19.31 -12.72 10.54
N GLU A 171 -20.36 -11.92 10.72
CA GLU A 171 -21.09 -11.31 9.61
C GLU A 171 -20.40 -10.03 9.13
N VAL A 172 -20.38 -9.81 7.81
CA VAL A 172 -19.92 -8.54 7.23
C VAL A 172 -21.03 -7.52 7.34
N ILE A 173 -20.88 -6.57 8.27
CA ILE A 173 -21.93 -5.58 8.57
C ILE A 173 -21.73 -4.24 7.88
N ALA A 174 -20.52 -3.91 7.43
CA ALA A 174 -20.24 -2.70 6.68
C ALA A 174 -18.99 -2.86 5.81
N ALA A 175 -18.89 -2.07 4.75
CA ALA A 175 -17.71 -2.01 3.89
C ALA A 175 -17.37 -0.57 3.49
N ARG A 176 -16.08 -0.27 3.35
CA ARG A 176 -15.56 1.06 3.01
C ARG A 176 -14.41 0.95 2.01
N VAL A 177 -14.52 1.69 0.91
CA VAL A 177 -13.45 1.88 -0.10
C VAL A 177 -13.51 3.32 -0.58
N ASP A 178 -12.45 4.10 -0.32
CA ASP A 178 -12.47 5.56 -0.54
C ASP A 178 -13.73 6.19 0.08
N ALA A 179 -14.55 6.89 -0.73
CA ALA A 179 -15.83 7.47 -0.32
C ALA A 179 -17.01 6.48 -0.36
N GLN A 180 -16.82 5.30 -0.96
CA GLN A 180 -17.87 4.31 -1.20
C GLN A 180 -18.20 3.49 0.05
N ARG A 181 -19.46 3.05 0.12
CA ARG A 181 -20.07 2.40 1.27
C ARG A 181 -20.93 1.20 0.85
N GLY A 182 -21.28 0.32 1.79
CA GLY A 182 -22.25 -0.75 1.58
C GLY A 182 -21.83 -1.78 0.52
N VAL A 183 -22.82 -2.28 -0.24
CA VAL A 183 -22.61 -3.40 -1.18
C VAL A 183 -21.59 -3.03 -2.25
N LYS A 184 -21.65 -1.80 -2.77
CA LYS A 184 -20.69 -1.31 -3.76
C LYS A 184 -19.26 -1.33 -3.24
N ALA A 185 -19.04 -0.85 -2.02
CA ALA A 185 -17.72 -0.89 -1.39
C ALA A 185 -17.24 -2.34 -1.19
N PHE A 186 -18.10 -3.25 -0.75
CA PHE A 186 -17.75 -4.66 -0.59
C PHE A 186 -17.32 -5.28 -1.93
N VAL A 187 -18.13 -5.11 -2.98
CA VAL A 187 -17.86 -5.65 -4.32
C VAL A 187 -16.60 -5.05 -4.91
N ARG A 188 -16.42 -3.73 -4.79
CA ARG A 188 -15.21 -3.04 -5.24
C ARG A 188 -13.98 -3.55 -4.50
N LEU A 189 -14.06 -3.69 -3.18
CA LEU A 189 -12.97 -4.22 -2.36
C LEU A 189 -12.61 -5.64 -2.75
N ALA A 190 -13.59 -6.52 -2.97
CA ALA A 190 -13.36 -7.89 -3.41
C ALA A 190 -12.57 -7.96 -4.73
N ARG A 191 -12.75 -6.97 -5.61
CA ARG A 191 -12.04 -6.85 -6.88
C ARG A 191 -10.65 -6.20 -6.74
N THR A 192 -10.48 -5.24 -5.83
CA THR A 192 -9.27 -4.40 -5.75
C THR A 192 -8.34 -4.70 -4.58
N ALA A 193 -8.78 -5.47 -3.59
CA ALA A 193 -7.96 -5.77 -2.42
C ALA A 193 -6.76 -6.63 -2.82
N ALA A 194 -5.57 -6.17 -2.47
CA ALA A 194 -4.31 -6.86 -2.71
C ALA A 194 -3.31 -6.57 -1.58
N GLY A 195 -2.28 -7.40 -1.48
CA GLY A 195 -1.20 -7.27 -0.50
C GLY A 195 -1.62 -7.62 0.92
N HIS A 196 -1.01 -6.96 1.90
CA HIS A 196 -1.21 -7.29 3.31
C HIS A 196 -2.59 -6.88 3.82
N PHE A 197 -3.15 -7.75 4.67
CA PHE A 197 -4.35 -7.45 5.45
C PHE A 197 -4.08 -7.56 6.95
N ARG A 198 -4.94 -6.90 7.72
CA ARG A 198 -4.99 -7.02 9.18
C ARG A 198 -6.39 -7.34 9.65
N VAL A 199 -6.51 -8.28 10.59
CA VAL A 199 -7.75 -8.51 11.33
C VAL A 199 -7.60 -7.96 12.73
N MET A 200 -8.40 -6.97 13.07
CA MET A 200 -8.45 -6.40 14.42
C MET A 200 -9.73 -6.85 15.09
N LEU A 201 -9.61 -7.33 16.33
CA LEU A 201 -10.77 -7.72 17.13
C LEU A 201 -11.34 -6.49 17.83
N GLY A 202 -12.55 -6.62 18.37
CA GLY A 202 -13.16 -5.59 19.22
C GLY A 202 -14.34 -4.92 18.55
N GLN A 203 -14.63 -3.68 18.95
CA GLN A 203 -15.80 -2.97 18.43
C GLN A 203 -15.64 -2.71 16.93
N PRO A 204 -16.65 -3.05 16.10
CA PRO A 204 -16.60 -2.76 14.68
C PRO A 204 -16.51 -1.24 14.45
N PRO A 205 -15.64 -0.77 13.53
CA PRO A 205 -15.41 0.66 13.31
C PRO A 205 -16.59 1.38 12.65
N ALA A 206 -17.51 0.63 12.03
CA ALA A 206 -18.72 1.16 11.42
C ALA A 206 -19.97 0.40 11.86
N ALA A 207 -21.08 1.12 11.98
CA ALA A 207 -22.39 0.53 12.26
C ALA A 207 -22.89 -0.32 11.07
N ARG A 208 -23.81 -1.25 11.36
CA ARG A 208 -24.41 -2.14 10.36
C ARG A 208 -25.15 -1.35 9.28
N GLU A 209 -24.78 -1.60 8.04
CA GLU A 209 -25.40 -1.08 6.81
C GLU A 209 -25.59 -2.18 5.75
N LEU A 210 -24.90 -3.32 5.91
CA LEU A 210 -25.05 -4.51 5.10
C LEU A 210 -25.96 -5.52 5.82
N PHE A 211 -26.99 -5.96 5.10
CA PHE A 211 -28.00 -6.90 5.60
C PHE A 211 -28.03 -8.21 4.80
N LYS A 212 -27.15 -8.35 3.80
CA LYS A 212 -26.99 -9.57 3.02
C LYS A 212 -26.04 -10.51 3.75
N ASP A 213 -26.33 -11.80 3.70
CA ASP A 213 -25.41 -12.82 4.19
C ASP A 213 -24.12 -12.86 3.35
N LEU A 214 -23.06 -13.44 3.93
CA LEU A 214 -21.74 -13.48 3.31
C LEU A 214 -21.76 -14.17 1.93
N LEU A 215 -22.50 -15.28 1.79
CA LEU A 215 -22.55 -16.03 0.53
C LEU A 215 -23.20 -15.18 -0.57
N SER A 216 -24.30 -14.49 -0.25
CA SER A 216 -24.95 -13.53 -1.15
C SER A 216 -24.03 -12.37 -1.55
N LEU A 217 -23.26 -11.82 -0.61
CA LEU A 217 -22.28 -10.76 -0.89
C LEU A 217 -21.16 -11.25 -1.82
N MET A 218 -20.62 -12.43 -1.56
CA MET A 218 -19.58 -13.04 -2.40
C MET A 218 -20.10 -13.34 -3.81
N ALA A 219 -21.30 -13.89 -3.94
CA ALA A 219 -21.92 -14.16 -5.24
C ALA A 219 -22.10 -12.87 -6.05
N LEU A 220 -22.61 -11.79 -5.43
CA LEU A 220 -22.73 -10.48 -6.08
C LEU A 220 -21.37 -9.94 -6.54
N ALA A 221 -20.33 -10.10 -5.72
CA ALA A 221 -18.99 -9.63 -6.07
C ALA A 221 -18.39 -10.41 -7.25
N MET A 222 -18.60 -11.73 -7.31
CA MET A 222 -18.17 -12.55 -8.44
C MET A 222 -18.90 -12.17 -9.74
N GLU A 223 -20.23 -12.04 -9.68
CA GLU A 223 -21.04 -11.65 -10.84
C GLU A 223 -20.67 -10.25 -11.35
N ASP A 224 -20.47 -9.29 -10.45
CA ASP A 224 -20.08 -7.93 -10.83
C ASP A 224 -18.65 -7.87 -11.40
N GLN A 225 -17.73 -8.70 -10.90
CA GLN A 225 -16.39 -8.80 -11.46
C GLN A 225 -16.41 -9.26 -12.92
N ASP A 226 -17.27 -10.21 -13.27
CA ASP A 226 -17.40 -10.69 -14.64
C ASP A 226 -18.01 -9.60 -15.54
N LYS A 227 -19.08 -8.93 -15.09
CA LYS A 227 -19.65 -7.76 -15.78
C LYS A 227 -18.62 -6.66 -15.99
N TYR A 228 -17.81 -6.38 -14.96
CA TYR A 228 -16.77 -5.38 -15.01
C TYR A 228 -15.74 -5.72 -16.08
N LYS A 229 -15.23 -6.95 -16.11
CA LYS A 229 -14.24 -7.41 -17.10
C LYS A 229 -14.81 -7.33 -18.52
N GLU A 230 -16.04 -7.81 -18.71
CA GLU A 230 -16.71 -7.78 -20.01
C GLU A 230 -16.89 -6.34 -20.51
N ALA A 231 -17.53 -5.47 -19.70
CA ALA A 231 -17.77 -4.08 -20.08
C ALA A 231 -16.44 -3.33 -20.28
N ARG A 232 -15.44 -3.54 -19.42
CA ARG A 232 -14.14 -2.86 -19.52
C ARG A 232 -13.41 -3.15 -20.83
N SER A 233 -13.59 -4.35 -21.39
CA SER A 233 -13.00 -4.75 -22.68
C SER A 233 -13.59 -3.98 -23.88
N ARG A 234 -14.82 -3.45 -23.75
CA ARG A 234 -15.54 -2.71 -24.79
C ARG A 234 -15.35 -1.19 -24.68
N LEU A 235 -14.84 -0.71 -23.54
CA LEU A 235 -14.66 0.71 -23.26
C LEU A 235 -13.20 1.13 -23.46
N PRO A 236 -12.91 2.33 -24.01
CA PRO A 236 -11.53 2.77 -24.23
C PRO A 236 -10.75 2.88 -22.90
N THR A 237 -11.18 3.79 -22.03
CA THR A 237 -10.64 3.97 -20.68
C THR A 237 -11.69 4.51 -19.74
N LEU A 238 -11.61 4.16 -18.45
CA LEU A 238 -12.49 4.72 -17.41
C LEU A 238 -12.27 6.22 -17.21
N SER A 239 -11.15 6.72 -17.70
CA SER A 239 -10.82 8.14 -17.76
C SER A 239 -11.58 8.91 -18.84
N SER A 240 -12.24 8.22 -19.79
CA SER A 240 -12.94 8.85 -20.92
C SER A 240 -14.06 9.74 -20.41
N ARG A 241 -14.33 10.85 -21.09
CA ARG A 241 -15.43 11.73 -20.70
C ARG A 241 -16.73 11.22 -21.31
N PRO A 242 -17.75 10.90 -20.49
CA PRO A 242 -19.06 10.59 -21.01
C PRO A 242 -19.79 11.87 -21.43
N ARG A 243 -20.39 11.87 -22.62
CA ARG A 243 -21.30 12.90 -23.11
C ARG A 243 -22.61 12.27 -23.51
N LEU A 244 -23.71 12.99 -23.34
CA LEU A 244 -24.97 12.56 -23.94
C LEU A 244 -25.03 13.01 -25.39
N ALA A 245 -25.29 12.08 -26.29
CA ALA A 245 -25.52 12.39 -27.70
C ALA A 245 -26.91 13.00 -27.93
N CYS A 246 -27.87 12.68 -27.06
CA CYS A 246 -29.27 13.08 -27.15
C CYS A 246 -29.62 14.30 -26.29
N GLY A 247 -28.96 15.45 -26.49
CA GLY A 247 -29.35 16.74 -25.85
C GLY A 247 -29.78 16.67 -24.36
N ASP A 248 -30.74 17.51 -23.97
CA ASP A 248 -31.23 17.57 -22.57
C ASP A 248 -32.31 16.53 -22.23
N ALA A 249 -32.93 15.88 -23.22
CA ALA A 249 -33.99 14.90 -23.02
C ALA A 249 -33.46 13.48 -23.28
N LEU A 250 -33.50 12.62 -22.24
CA LEU A 250 -33.16 11.21 -22.40
C LEU A 250 -34.22 10.49 -23.25
N PRO A 251 -33.84 9.51 -24.08
CA PRO A 251 -34.80 8.76 -24.87
C PRO A 251 -35.76 7.97 -23.96
N PRO A 252 -37.04 7.83 -24.36
CA PRO A 252 -37.98 6.99 -23.62
C PRO A 252 -37.56 5.51 -23.69
N GLY A 253 -37.85 4.75 -22.64
CA GLY A 253 -37.61 3.29 -22.60
C GLY A 253 -36.27 2.85 -22.00
N LEU A 254 -35.50 3.75 -21.39
CA LEU A 254 -34.34 3.38 -20.59
C LEU A 254 -34.76 2.58 -19.34
N LEU A 255 -33.97 1.57 -19.02
CA LEU A 255 -34.09 0.86 -17.75
C LEU A 255 -33.66 1.78 -16.58
N PRO A 256 -34.14 1.55 -15.35
CA PRO A 256 -33.80 2.41 -14.21
C PRO A 256 -32.29 2.62 -14.00
N GLY A 257 -31.47 1.57 -14.14
CA GLY A 257 -30.01 1.68 -14.05
C GLY A 257 -29.40 2.52 -15.17
N GLN A 258 -29.93 2.41 -16.39
CA GLN A 258 -29.49 3.22 -17.53
C GLN A 258 -29.85 4.69 -17.36
N ASP A 259 -31.02 5.00 -16.80
CA ASP A 259 -31.44 6.37 -16.50
C ASP A 259 -30.52 7.01 -15.44
N GLU A 260 -30.22 6.27 -14.37
CA GLU A 260 -29.27 6.70 -13.34
C GLU A 260 -27.87 6.97 -13.91
N VAL A 261 -27.36 6.04 -14.73
CA VAL A 261 -26.05 6.16 -15.38
C VAL A 261 -26.02 7.35 -16.34
N ALA A 262 -27.07 7.57 -17.13
CA ALA A 262 -27.15 8.70 -18.05
C ALA A 262 -27.23 10.03 -17.29
N ALA A 263 -27.98 10.09 -16.18
CA ALA A 263 -28.04 11.27 -15.31
C ALA A 263 -26.70 11.54 -14.58
N ALA A 264 -25.97 10.49 -14.20
CA ALA A 264 -24.63 10.61 -13.64
C ALA A 264 -23.61 11.08 -14.69
N ALA A 265 -23.66 10.53 -15.90
CA ALA A 265 -22.81 10.89 -17.03
C ALA A 265 -22.84 12.41 -17.33
N ARG A 266 -24.01 13.05 -17.28
CA ARG A 266 -24.15 14.53 -17.46
C ARG A 266 -23.26 15.35 -16.55
N ARG A 267 -23.06 14.88 -15.31
CA ARG A 267 -22.38 15.60 -14.24
C ARG A 267 -20.96 15.06 -13.99
N SER A 268 -20.51 14.14 -14.83
CA SER A 268 -19.26 13.41 -14.67
C SER A 268 -18.22 13.88 -15.70
N ARG A 269 -16.97 14.02 -15.27
CA ARG A 269 -15.85 14.35 -16.15
C ARG A 269 -15.22 13.09 -16.72
N THR A 270 -15.33 11.98 -16.01
CA THR A 270 -14.83 10.67 -16.41
C THR A 270 -15.87 9.57 -16.18
N VAL A 271 -15.72 8.43 -16.84
CA VAL A 271 -16.52 7.23 -16.51
C VAL A 271 -16.25 6.77 -15.08
N TRP A 272 -15.04 7.01 -14.54
CA TRP A 272 -14.76 6.80 -13.11
C TRP A 272 -15.68 7.62 -12.21
N ASP A 273 -15.95 8.87 -12.52
CA ASP A 273 -16.86 9.69 -11.73
C ASP A 273 -18.30 9.14 -11.81
N VAL A 274 -18.69 8.60 -12.98
CA VAL A 274 -19.99 7.90 -13.11
C VAL A 274 -20.04 6.71 -12.16
N LEU A 275 -18.97 5.91 -12.09
CA LEU A 275 -18.88 4.83 -11.13
C LEU A 275 -18.95 5.35 -9.69
N ASP A 276 -18.33 6.46 -9.35
CA ASP A 276 -18.35 6.97 -7.96
C ASP A 276 -19.66 7.66 -7.57
N ARG A 277 -20.46 8.10 -8.54
CA ARG A 277 -21.71 8.86 -8.35
C ARG A 277 -22.98 8.01 -8.40
N THR A 278 -22.86 6.75 -8.75
CA THR A 278 -23.98 5.80 -8.89
C THR A 278 -24.01 4.84 -7.72
N GLU A 279 -25.19 4.34 -7.34
CA GLU A 279 -25.33 3.40 -6.24
C GLU A 279 -24.96 1.94 -6.59
N PRO A 280 -25.31 1.40 -7.79
CA PRO A 280 -25.04 0.01 -8.11
C PRO A 280 -23.53 -0.34 -8.17
N PRO A 281 -23.16 -1.62 -8.03
CA PRO A 281 -21.78 -2.08 -8.19
C PRO A 281 -21.15 -1.71 -9.55
N ASP A 282 -19.82 -1.57 -9.58
CA ASP A 282 -19.08 -0.99 -10.71
C ASP A 282 -19.32 -1.73 -12.03
N GLY A 283 -19.33 -3.06 -12.02
CA GLY A 283 -19.55 -3.87 -13.21
C GLY A 283 -20.94 -3.68 -13.80
N ALA A 284 -21.97 -3.62 -12.97
CA ALA A 284 -23.33 -3.31 -13.38
C ALA A 284 -23.42 -1.91 -14.03
N VAL A 285 -22.81 -0.90 -13.41
CA VAL A 285 -22.76 0.47 -13.95
C VAL A 285 -22.02 0.50 -15.28
N LEU A 286 -20.87 -0.16 -15.40
CA LEU A 286 -20.13 -0.22 -16.67
C LEU A 286 -20.90 -0.96 -17.77
N ALA A 287 -21.65 -2.01 -17.42
CA ALA A 287 -22.51 -2.69 -18.38
C ALA A 287 -23.61 -1.75 -18.92
N ASP A 288 -24.18 -0.90 -18.06
CA ASP A 288 -25.15 0.12 -18.48
C ASP A 288 -24.49 1.24 -19.29
N VAL A 289 -23.28 1.69 -18.94
CA VAL A 289 -22.49 2.61 -19.78
C VAL A 289 -22.27 2.03 -21.18
N ALA A 290 -21.85 0.77 -21.28
CA ALA A 290 -21.62 0.10 -22.56
C ALA A 290 -22.91 0.01 -23.37
N ARG A 291 -24.05 -0.36 -22.76
CA ARG A 291 -25.36 -0.39 -23.43
C ARG A 291 -25.80 0.98 -23.91
N LEU A 292 -25.63 2.02 -23.10
CA LEU A 292 -25.98 3.40 -23.48
C LEU A 292 -25.14 3.89 -24.66
N ILE A 293 -23.89 3.43 -24.79
CA ILE A 293 -23.05 3.70 -25.96
C ILE A 293 -23.58 2.95 -27.19
N GLU A 294 -23.89 1.66 -27.06
CA GLU A 294 -24.48 0.86 -28.13
C GLU A 294 -25.82 1.45 -28.63
N MET A 295 -26.61 2.04 -27.73
CA MET A 295 -27.86 2.73 -28.05
C MET A 295 -27.67 4.14 -28.63
N GLY A 296 -26.43 4.64 -28.71
CA GLY A 296 -26.14 6.01 -29.15
C GLY A 296 -26.67 7.10 -28.21
N VAL A 297 -26.85 6.78 -26.93
CA VAL A 297 -27.30 7.72 -25.89
C VAL A 297 -26.11 8.40 -25.23
N VAL A 298 -25.06 7.62 -24.97
CA VAL A 298 -23.79 8.10 -24.42
C VAL A 298 -22.71 7.97 -25.48
N GLU A 299 -21.93 9.03 -25.66
CA GLU A 299 -20.66 8.98 -26.38
C GLU A 299 -19.53 9.10 -25.37
N LEU A 300 -18.42 8.39 -25.63
CA LEU A 300 -17.20 8.58 -24.87
C LEU A 300 -16.22 9.38 -25.70
N ASP A 301 -15.95 10.59 -25.25
CA ASP A 301 -14.78 11.30 -25.73
C ASP A 301 -13.56 10.64 -25.12
N ALA A 302 -12.52 10.45 -25.95
CA ALA A 302 -11.19 10.22 -25.43
C ALA A 302 -10.91 11.28 -24.35
N ALA A 303 -10.41 10.85 -23.20
CA ALA A 303 -10.15 11.70 -22.05
C ALA A 303 -9.28 12.89 -22.48
N ASN A 304 -9.91 14.02 -22.80
CA ASN A 304 -9.18 15.16 -23.32
C ASN A 304 -8.68 15.96 -22.12
N THR A 305 -7.67 15.40 -21.45
CA THR A 305 -6.89 16.22 -20.52
C THR A 305 -6.11 17.19 -21.41
N ALA A 306 -6.41 18.49 -21.31
CA ALA A 306 -5.72 19.52 -22.07
C ALA A 306 -4.18 19.39 -21.95
N VAL A 307 -3.72 18.93 -20.78
CA VAL A 307 -2.34 18.55 -20.50
C VAL A 307 -2.25 17.07 -20.10
N ARG A 308 -1.40 16.29 -20.76
CA ARG A 308 -1.09 14.90 -20.41
C ARG A 308 0.22 14.87 -19.61
N ILE A 309 0.22 14.14 -18.50
CA ILE A 309 1.44 13.90 -17.72
C ILE A 309 2.14 12.66 -18.25
N VAL A 310 3.43 12.82 -18.54
CA VAL A 310 4.34 11.72 -18.86
C VAL A 310 5.34 11.61 -17.71
N THR A 311 5.65 10.39 -17.28
CA THR A 311 6.75 10.09 -16.35
C THR A 311 7.53 8.89 -16.86
N ASP A 312 8.60 8.54 -16.16
CA ASP A 312 9.28 7.27 -16.37
C ASP A 312 8.98 6.25 -15.25
N SER A 313 9.34 4.97 -15.48
CA SER A 313 9.02 3.86 -14.56
C SER A 313 9.60 4.02 -13.17
N THR A 314 10.66 4.82 -12.99
CA THR A 314 11.30 5.03 -11.69
C THR A 314 10.51 5.94 -10.77
N ALA A 315 9.35 6.48 -11.21
CA ALA A 315 8.39 7.05 -10.29
C ALA A 315 7.85 6.00 -9.32
N ASP A 316 7.94 4.70 -9.66
CA ASP A 316 7.37 3.59 -8.92
C ASP A 316 5.88 3.83 -8.53
N LEU A 317 5.17 4.57 -9.38
CA LEU A 317 3.77 4.91 -9.14
C LEU A 317 2.91 3.64 -9.30
N PRO A 318 2.04 3.29 -8.33
CA PRO A 318 1.13 2.17 -8.47
C PRO A 318 0.31 2.25 -9.77
N THR A 319 0.11 1.12 -10.44
CA THR A 319 -0.52 1.05 -11.76
C THR A 319 -1.95 1.62 -11.72
N GLU A 320 -2.65 1.40 -10.61
CA GLU A 320 -3.99 1.92 -10.35
C GLU A 320 -3.98 3.45 -10.28
N LEU A 321 -3.00 4.04 -9.60
CA LEU A 321 -2.85 5.49 -9.50
C LEU A 321 -2.44 6.10 -10.83
N ALA A 322 -1.49 5.49 -11.54
CA ALA A 322 -1.10 5.94 -12.88
C ALA A 322 -2.29 5.93 -13.84
N THR A 323 -3.12 4.87 -13.79
CA THR A 323 -4.33 4.76 -14.60
C THR A 323 -5.40 5.78 -14.20
N ARG A 324 -5.70 5.89 -12.90
CA ARG A 324 -6.68 6.85 -12.34
C ARG A 324 -6.33 8.28 -12.71
N HIS A 325 -5.05 8.63 -12.60
CA HIS A 325 -4.54 9.97 -12.87
C HIS A 325 -4.09 10.20 -14.31
N GLN A 326 -4.33 9.24 -15.22
CA GLN A 326 -4.01 9.43 -16.63
C GLN A 326 -2.53 9.77 -16.86
N VAL A 327 -1.64 9.12 -16.11
CA VAL A 327 -0.20 9.29 -16.25
C VAL A 327 0.31 8.30 -17.29
N HIS A 328 1.08 8.80 -18.26
CA HIS A 328 1.76 7.97 -19.25
C HIS A 328 3.15 7.61 -18.75
N VAL A 329 3.45 6.33 -18.56
CA VAL A 329 4.73 5.87 -18.00
C VAL A 329 5.62 5.32 -19.12
N VAL A 330 6.82 5.88 -19.26
CA VAL A 330 7.86 5.40 -20.19
C VAL A 330 8.80 4.45 -19.44
N PRO A 331 8.86 3.16 -19.81
CA PRO A 331 9.65 2.19 -19.08
C PRO A 331 11.16 2.40 -19.29
N LEU A 332 11.92 2.37 -18.20
CA LEU A 332 13.37 2.15 -18.26
C LEU A 332 13.67 0.66 -18.45
N SER A 333 14.92 0.32 -18.72
CA SER A 333 15.33 -1.09 -18.90
C SER A 333 16.30 -1.55 -17.82
N VAL A 334 16.14 -2.81 -17.40
CA VAL A 334 17.09 -3.57 -16.56
C VAL A 334 17.72 -4.67 -17.39
N THR A 335 19.04 -4.78 -17.31
CA THR A 335 19.84 -5.80 -18.00
C THR A 335 20.46 -6.75 -16.98
N PHE A 336 20.25 -8.05 -17.19
CA PHE A 336 20.91 -9.14 -16.45
C PHE A 336 21.72 -10.00 -17.43
N GLY A 337 23.03 -9.78 -17.49
CA GLY A 337 23.89 -10.47 -18.46
C GLY A 337 23.52 -10.06 -19.88
N ARG A 338 22.85 -10.96 -20.62
CA ARG A 338 22.36 -10.70 -21.99
C ARG A 338 20.86 -10.40 -22.07
N ASP A 339 20.13 -10.63 -20.98
CA ASP A 339 18.69 -10.47 -20.95
C ASP A 339 18.34 -9.01 -20.62
N VAL A 340 17.48 -8.39 -21.43
CA VAL A 340 17.00 -7.00 -21.23
C VAL A 340 15.50 -7.03 -20.97
N TYR A 341 15.07 -6.35 -19.91
CA TYR A 341 13.67 -6.29 -19.49
C TYR A 341 13.24 -4.83 -19.32
N ARG A 342 12.05 -4.48 -19.80
CA ARG A 342 11.40 -3.19 -19.49
C ARG A 342 10.77 -3.23 -18.12
N ASP A 343 11.10 -2.23 -17.33
CA ASP A 343 10.65 -2.04 -15.96
C ASP A 343 9.13 -1.79 -15.89
N GLY A 344 8.43 -2.60 -15.08
CA GLY A 344 6.98 -2.55 -14.95
C GLY A 344 6.19 -3.11 -16.14
N VAL A 345 6.88 -3.56 -17.21
CA VAL A 345 6.25 -4.15 -18.40
C VAL A 345 6.65 -5.61 -18.57
N ASP A 346 7.94 -5.89 -18.72
CA ASP A 346 8.45 -7.26 -18.86
C ASP A 346 8.87 -7.86 -17.51
N LEU A 347 9.22 -6.99 -16.55
CA LEU A 347 9.69 -7.39 -15.23
C LEU A 347 9.06 -6.52 -14.15
N VAL A 348 8.23 -7.14 -13.31
CA VAL A 348 7.60 -6.51 -12.13
C VAL A 348 8.47 -6.69 -10.88
N PRO A 349 8.29 -5.88 -9.81
CA PRO A 349 9.14 -5.89 -8.62
C PRO A 349 9.36 -7.29 -8.02
N GLU A 350 8.28 -8.04 -7.78
CA GLU A 350 8.35 -9.39 -7.22
C GLU A 350 9.26 -10.32 -8.03
N ALA A 351 9.11 -10.32 -9.36
CA ALA A 351 9.92 -11.14 -10.27
C ALA A 351 11.38 -10.67 -10.31
N PHE A 352 11.61 -9.36 -10.30
CA PHE A 352 12.96 -8.78 -10.24
C PHE A 352 13.72 -9.22 -8.98
N TYR A 353 13.12 -9.08 -7.79
CA TYR A 353 13.83 -9.44 -6.57
C TYR A 353 14.04 -10.95 -6.42
N LYS A 354 13.13 -11.79 -6.95
CA LYS A 354 13.38 -13.23 -7.10
C LYS A 354 14.56 -13.50 -8.04
N LEU A 355 14.69 -12.76 -9.14
CA LEU A 355 15.80 -12.89 -10.08
C LEU A 355 17.14 -12.48 -9.46
N VAL A 356 17.19 -11.36 -8.73
CA VAL A 356 18.38 -10.90 -7.99
C VAL A 356 18.85 -11.97 -7.00
N ARG A 357 17.95 -12.58 -6.23
CA ARG A 357 18.29 -13.66 -5.28
C ARG A 357 18.76 -14.93 -5.97
N ARG A 358 18.22 -15.28 -7.14
CA ARG A 358 18.59 -16.52 -7.87
C ARG A 358 19.92 -16.40 -8.62
N ARG A 359 20.29 -15.19 -9.07
CA ARG A 359 21.51 -14.93 -9.84
C ARG A 359 22.58 -14.25 -8.98
N GLU A 360 22.85 -14.82 -7.80
CA GLU A 360 23.94 -14.34 -6.93
C GLU A 360 25.24 -14.20 -7.74
N GLY A 361 25.87 -13.02 -7.67
CA GLY A 361 27.09 -12.69 -8.41
C GLY A 361 26.88 -11.89 -9.71
N THR A 362 25.67 -11.82 -10.27
CA THR A 362 25.37 -10.95 -11.42
C THR A 362 24.63 -9.69 -10.98
N HIS A 363 25.31 -8.55 -10.96
CA HIS A 363 24.65 -7.29 -10.61
C HIS A 363 23.82 -6.76 -11.79
N PRO A 364 22.54 -6.38 -11.57
CA PRO A 364 21.74 -5.76 -12.63
C PRO A 364 22.35 -4.44 -13.09
N GLN A 365 22.23 -4.17 -14.38
CA GLN A 365 22.53 -2.86 -14.96
C GLN A 365 21.23 -2.20 -15.39
N THR A 366 21.19 -0.87 -15.40
CA THR A 366 20.00 -0.14 -15.85
C THR A 366 20.35 0.81 -16.98
N SER A 367 19.38 1.06 -17.86
CA SER A 367 19.52 2.00 -18.96
C SER A 367 18.30 2.93 -19.02
N PRO A 368 18.51 4.25 -19.21
CA PRO A 368 17.42 5.18 -19.47
C PRO A 368 16.74 4.82 -20.80
N PRO A 369 15.48 5.24 -21.03
CA PRO A 369 14.83 5.01 -22.30
C PRO A 369 15.59 5.76 -23.40
N ALA A 370 15.73 5.15 -24.57
CA ALA A 370 16.40 5.80 -25.68
C ALA A 370 15.59 7.00 -26.19
N GLN A 371 16.26 7.94 -26.86
CA GLN A 371 15.59 9.08 -27.48
C GLN A 371 14.46 8.65 -28.44
N ALA A 372 14.68 7.59 -29.23
CA ALA A 372 13.68 7.04 -30.14
C ALA A 372 12.45 6.47 -29.41
N GLU A 373 12.63 5.92 -28.21
CA GLU A 373 11.52 5.42 -27.39
C GLU A 373 10.70 6.60 -26.85
N PHE A 374 11.34 7.66 -26.36
CA PHE A 374 10.63 8.89 -25.97
C PHE A 374 9.89 9.51 -27.14
N LEU A 375 10.51 9.58 -28.32
CA LEU A 375 9.88 10.09 -29.54
C LEU A 375 8.61 9.29 -29.88
N ALA A 376 8.67 7.96 -29.81
CA ALA A 376 7.50 7.09 -30.02
C ALA A 376 6.39 7.32 -28.98
N ASN A 377 6.75 7.45 -27.71
CA ASN A 377 5.79 7.72 -26.63
C ASN A 377 5.15 9.11 -26.78
N TYR A 378 5.93 10.13 -27.14
CA TYR A 378 5.41 11.48 -27.37
C TYR A 378 4.43 11.53 -28.52
N ARG A 379 4.67 10.83 -29.65
CA ARG A 379 3.69 10.73 -30.75
C ARG A 379 2.30 10.30 -30.28
N MET A 380 2.24 9.38 -29.32
CA MET A 380 0.97 8.85 -28.80
C MET A 380 0.18 9.87 -27.96
N VAL A 381 0.87 10.81 -27.31
CA VAL A 381 0.25 11.76 -26.37
C VAL A 381 0.08 13.17 -26.94
N VAL A 382 1.05 13.63 -27.74
CA VAL A 382 1.06 15.00 -28.26
C VAL A 382 -0.07 15.26 -29.24
N GLU A 383 -0.55 14.26 -29.97
CA GLU A 383 -1.67 14.38 -30.93
C GLU A 383 -2.90 15.05 -30.28
N ARG A 384 -3.11 14.82 -28.99
CA ARG A 384 -4.37 15.16 -28.30
C ARG A 384 -4.19 16.13 -27.15
N SER A 385 -3.00 16.23 -26.57
CA SER A 385 -2.74 17.03 -25.36
C SER A 385 -1.43 17.80 -25.44
N ASP A 386 -1.38 18.95 -24.77
CA ASP A 386 -0.10 19.48 -24.32
C ASP A 386 0.53 18.47 -23.37
N VAL A 387 1.85 18.48 -23.20
CA VAL A 387 2.55 17.46 -22.43
C VAL A 387 3.42 18.10 -21.38
N VAL A 388 3.35 17.56 -20.16
CA VAL A 388 4.34 17.80 -19.11
C VAL A 388 5.00 16.46 -18.78
N SER A 389 6.28 16.34 -19.12
CA SER A 389 7.08 15.11 -19.03
C SER A 389 8.02 15.21 -17.83
N VAL A 390 7.62 14.65 -16.69
CA VAL A 390 8.33 14.75 -15.40
C VAL A 390 9.15 13.49 -15.15
N HIS A 391 10.46 13.63 -14.98
CA HIS A 391 11.37 12.47 -14.90
C HIS A 391 12.28 12.49 -13.68
N LEU A 392 12.87 11.35 -13.35
CA LEU A 392 13.87 11.27 -12.28
C LEU A 392 15.06 12.21 -12.53
N SER A 393 15.80 12.50 -11.46
CA SER A 393 16.88 13.47 -11.50
C SER A 393 17.88 13.22 -12.63
N GLU A 394 18.16 14.27 -13.39
CA GLU A 394 19.21 14.28 -14.43
C GLU A 394 20.60 13.99 -13.84
N ARG A 395 20.79 14.22 -12.53
CA ARG A 395 22.06 13.92 -11.83
C ARG A 395 22.32 12.43 -11.64
N VAL A 396 21.29 11.58 -11.70
CA VAL A 396 21.42 10.11 -11.50
C VAL A 396 21.11 9.29 -12.75
N SER A 397 20.52 9.91 -13.79
CA SER A 397 20.15 9.26 -15.05
C SER A 397 20.10 10.24 -16.22
N HIS A 398 20.41 9.75 -17.44
CA HIS A 398 20.23 10.53 -18.68
C HIS A 398 18.78 10.57 -19.20
N THR A 399 17.79 10.08 -18.44
CA THR A 399 16.39 10.05 -18.86
C THR A 399 15.87 11.42 -19.28
N VAL A 400 16.11 12.47 -18.47
CA VAL A 400 15.72 13.86 -18.80
C VAL A 400 16.41 14.35 -20.06
N VAL A 401 17.70 14.03 -20.23
CA VAL A 401 18.48 14.40 -21.43
C VAL A 401 17.86 13.79 -22.68
N ASN A 402 17.57 12.48 -22.64
CA ASN A 402 16.98 11.76 -23.76
C ASN A 402 15.56 12.27 -24.08
N ALA A 403 14.75 12.55 -23.05
CA ALA A 403 13.43 13.15 -23.18
C ALA A 403 13.48 14.53 -23.85
N ARG A 404 14.37 15.44 -23.41
CA ARG A 404 14.56 16.76 -24.03
C ARG A 404 15.05 16.65 -25.47
N ALA A 405 15.97 15.72 -25.75
CA ALA A 405 16.46 15.47 -27.10
C ALA A 405 15.32 15.00 -28.01
N ALA A 406 14.46 14.08 -27.54
CA ALA A 406 13.30 13.60 -28.28
C ALA A 406 12.27 14.71 -28.53
N ALA A 407 11.99 15.56 -27.53
CA ALA A 407 11.12 16.71 -27.66
C ALA A 407 11.62 17.69 -28.74
N LYS A 408 12.93 17.96 -28.75
CA LYS A 408 13.57 18.86 -29.71
C LYS A 408 13.57 18.27 -31.13
N GLU A 409 13.96 17.00 -31.29
CA GLU A 409 14.00 16.33 -32.59
C GLU A 409 12.60 16.21 -33.20
N GLY A 410 11.63 15.78 -32.39
CA GLY A 410 10.25 15.54 -32.82
C GLY A 410 9.43 16.80 -33.10
N HIS A 411 9.92 18.01 -32.76
CA HIS A 411 9.13 19.24 -32.78
C HIS A 411 8.34 19.44 -34.08
N LYS A 412 8.99 19.37 -35.25
CA LYS A 412 8.32 19.53 -36.56
C LYS A 412 7.26 18.45 -36.82
N GLU A 413 7.53 17.22 -36.41
CA GLU A 413 6.59 16.11 -36.52
C GLU A 413 5.37 16.36 -35.61
N PHE A 414 5.61 16.79 -34.37
CA PHE A 414 4.56 17.10 -33.41
C PHE A 414 3.68 18.27 -33.86
N CYS A 415 4.25 19.32 -34.48
CA CYS A 415 3.47 20.40 -35.09
C CYS A 415 2.49 19.86 -36.13
N ARG A 416 2.96 18.94 -37.00
CA ARG A 416 2.11 18.30 -38.02
C ARG A 416 1.03 17.42 -37.39
N LEU A 417 1.38 16.57 -36.42
CA LEU A 417 0.42 15.69 -35.75
C LEU A 417 -0.66 16.49 -35.02
N ARG A 418 -0.29 17.63 -34.44
CA ARG A 418 -1.23 18.51 -33.72
C ARG A 418 -2.00 19.47 -34.59
N GLY A 419 -1.52 19.76 -35.80
CA GLY A 419 -2.07 20.84 -36.63
C GLY A 419 -1.88 22.23 -36.02
N VAL A 420 -0.83 22.44 -35.21
CA VAL A 420 -0.49 23.74 -34.60
C VAL A 420 0.99 24.05 -34.78
N ASP A 421 1.35 25.32 -34.90
CA ASP A 421 2.73 25.73 -35.15
C ASP A 421 3.67 25.48 -33.97
N ALA A 422 3.14 25.43 -32.74
CA ALA A 422 3.93 25.24 -31.52
C ALA A 422 3.19 24.35 -30.51
N PRO A 423 3.32 23.00 -30.59
CA PRO A 423 2.78 22.11 -29.56
C PRO A 423 3.56 22.29 -28.25
N VAL A 424 2.86 22.33 -27.12
CA VAL A 424 3.51 22.48 -25.81
C VAL A 424 3.94 21.12 -25.29
N LEU A 425 5.25 20.94 -25.13
CA LEU A 425 5.86 19.75 -24.53
C LEU A 425 6.98 20.23 -23.59
N GLU A 426 6.65 20.26 -22.30
CA GLU A 426 7.55 20.71 -21.24
C GLU A 426 8.22 19.50 -20.58
N VAL A 427 9.53 19.35 -20.72
CA VAL A 427 10.30 18.29 -20.03
C VAL A 427 10.87 18.82 -18.72
N VAL A 428 10.44 18.23 -17.61
CA VAL A 428 10.77 18.64 -16.24
C VAL A 428 11.70 17.63 -15.61
N ASP A 429 12.88 18.09 -15.18
CA ASP A 429 13.71 17.37 -14.22
C ASP A 429 13.04 17.45 -12.84
N SER A 430 12.64 16.35 -12.23
CA SER A 430 12.05 16.40 -10.89
C SER A 430 13.07 16.71 -9.79
N MET A 431 14.36 16.46 -10.04
CA MET A 431 15.40 16.36 -9.01
C MET A 431 15.07 15.32 -7.92
N GLN A 432 14.17 14.38 -8.22
CA GLN A 432 13.67 13.33 -7.34
C GLN A 432 13.81 11.95 -8.00
N VAL A 433 13.50 10.89 -7.26
CA VAL A 433 13.39 9.51 -7.77
C VAL A 433 12.35 8.76 -6.92
N SER A 434 11.82 7.65 -7.41
CA SER A 434 10.90 6.77 -6.68
C SER A 434 9.72 7.57 -6.10
N THR A 435 9.36 7.35 -4.83
CA THR A 435 8.26 8.02 -4.15
C THR A 435 8.33 9.55 -4.18
N GLY A 436 9.52 10.15 -4.22
CA GLY A 436 9.66 11.60 -4.38
C GLY A 436 9.16 12.08 -5.75
N LEU A 437 9.51 11.34 -6.80
CA LEU A 437 8.99 11.57 -8.16
C LEU A 437 7.49 11.27 -8.24
N ALA A 438 7.01 10.20 -7.59
CA ALA A 438 5.59 9.86 -7.53
C ALA A 438 4.73 11.01 -6.99
N LEU A 439 5.13 11.63 -5.87
CA LEU A 439 4.43 12.76 -5.28
C LEU A 439 4.33 13.94 -6.26
N MET A 440 5.43 14.27 -6.94
CA MET A 440 5.45 15.34 -7.94
C MET A 440 4.55 15.03 -9.15
N VAL A 441 4.60 13.79 -9.65
CA VAL A 441 3.77 13.33 -10.78
C VAL A 441 2.29 13.35 -10.45
N LEU A 442 1.91 12.94 -9.24
CA LEU A 442 0.52 12.99 -8.79
C LEU A 442 0.01 14.42 -8.68
N MET A 443 0.80 15.34 -8.14
CA MET A 443 0.47 16.76 -8.12
C MET A 443 0.34 17.33 -9.53
N ALA A 444 1.24 16.97 -10.45
CA ALA A 444 1.16 17.36 -11.85
C ALA A 444 -0.16 16.89 -12.49
N ALA A 445 -0.53 15.63 -12.26
CA ALA A 445 -1.75 15.07 -12.82
C ALA A 445 -3.00 15.73 -12.25
N ARG A 446 -3.00 16.06 -10.94
CA ARG A 446 -4.08 16.77 -10.27
C ARG A 446 -4.24 18.21 -10.76
N MET A 447 -3.14 18.88 -11.09
CA MET A 447 -3.16 20.20 -11.73
C MET A 447 -3.69 20.12 -13.17
N ALA A 448 -3.25 19.11 -13.94
CA ALA A 448 -3.73 18.86 -15.29
C ALA A 448 -5.24 18.55 -15.34
N GLN A 449 -5.75 17.76 -14.38
CA GLN A 449 -7.18 17.49 -14.21
C GLN A 449 -7.99 18.76 -13.87
N ARG A 450 -7.36 19.75 -13.23
CA ARG A 450 -7.91 21.09 -12.96
C ARG A 450 -7.68 22.08 -14.11
N ARG A 451 -7.17 21.61 -15.25
CA ARG A 451 -6.94 22.37 -16.49
C ARG A 451 -5.94 23.53 -16.34
N LEU A 452 -5.01 23.43 -15.40
CA LEU A 452 -3.87 24.35 -15.41
C LEU A 452 -3.07 24.15 -16.72
N PRO A 453 -2.57 25.23 -17.34
CA PRO A 453 -1.78 25.12 -18.55
C PRO A 453 -0.41 24.50 -18.25
N ALA A 454 0.18 23.83 -19.24
CA ALA A 454 1.41 23.04 -19.08
C ALA A 454 2.59 23.86 -18.52
N HIS A 455 2.75 25.12 -18.93
CA HIS A 455 3.81 26.01 -18.43
C HIS A 455 3.64 26.35 -16.94
N GLU A 456 2.40 26.51 -16.46
CA GLU A 456 2.12 26.76 -15.04
C GLU A 456 2.38 25.51 -14.21
N ILE A 457 1.95 24.34 -14.72
CA ILE A 457 2.24 23.05 -14.08
C ILE A 457 3.76 22.88 -13.92
N ARG A 458 4.52 23.13 -14.99
CA ARG A 458 5.99 23.10 -14.92
C ARG A 458 6.53 24.05 -13.85
N ALA A 459 6.13 25.32 -13.87
CA ALA A 459 6.63 26.30 -12.91
C ALA A 459 6.33 25.90 -11.44
N ARG A 460 5.14 25.36 -11.18
CA ARG A 460 4.76 24.83 -9.86
C ARG A 460 5.61 23.63 -9.47
N LEU A 461 5.84 22.68 -10.38
CA LEU A 461 6.72 21.53 -10.13
C LEU A 461 8.15 21.99 -9.80
N GLU A 462 8.68 22.97 -10.52
CA GLU A 462 10.00 23.55 -10.26
C GLU A 462 10.08 24.18 -8.85
N ALA A 463 9.03 24.90 -8.43
CA ALA A 463 8.91 25.48 -7.09
C ALA A 463 8.64 24.45 -5.96
N MET A 464 8.14 23.25 -6.31
CA MET A 464 7.94 22.16 -5.36
C MET A 464 9.23 21.43 -5.00
N ARG A 465 10.20 21.33 -5.92
CA ARG A 465 11.46 20.57 -5.76
C ARG A 465 12.11 20.71 -4.37
N PRO A 466 12.39 21.92 -3.84
CA PRO A 466 13.09 22.06 -2.56
C PRO A 466 12.27 21.64 -1.33
N ARG A 467 10.96 21.40 -1.50
CA ARG A 467 10.01 21.00 -0.43
C ARG A 467 9.65 19.52 -0.48
N VAL A 468 10.21 18.77 -1.43
CA VAL A 468 10.08 17.31 -1.51
C VAL A 468 11.33 16.68 -0.92
N HIS A 469 11.17 16.02 0.22
CA HIS A 469 12.28 15.46 0.99
C HIS A 469 12.23 13.93 0.94
N LEU A 470 13.16 13.32 0.19
CA LEU A 470 13.33 11.87 0.16
C LEU A 470 14.45 11.46 1.12
N LEU A 471 14.13 10.58 2.06
CA LEU A 471 15.10 9.89 2.92
C LEU A 471 14.89 8.39 2.85
N PHE A 472 15.96 7.62 2.81
CA PHE A 472 15.87 6.17 2.76
C PHE A 472 17.04 5.48 3.47
N VAL A 473 16.77 4.25 3.89
CA VAL A 473 17.71 3.36 4.56
C VAL A 473 17.96 2.19 3.62
N ALA A 474 19.18 2.08 3.11
CA ALA A 474 19.59 0.92 2.34
C ALA A 474 20.08 -0.19 3.29
N ASP A 475 19.82 -1.45 2.95
CA ASP A 475 20.31 -2.58 3.74
C ASP A 475 21.84 -2.67 3.68
N THR A 476 22.36 -2.40 2.47
CA THR A 476 23.78 -2.24 2.17
C THR A 476 23.98 -1.13 1.13
N PRO A 477 25.03 -0.31 1.26
CA PRO A 477 25.36 0.71 0.26
C PRO A 477 26.07 0.14 -0.99
N GLU A 478 26.37 -1.16 -1.04
CA GLU A 478 27.10 -1.81 -2.14
C GLU A 478 26.38 -1.73 -3.49
N TYR A 479 25.04 -1.82 -3.51
CA TYR A 479 24.27 -1.68 -4.76
C TYR A 479 24.43 -0.28 -5.35
N LEU A 480 24.37 0.77 -4.51
CA LEU A 480 24.54 2.15 -4.95
C LEU A 480 25.98 2.39 -5.44
N ALA A 481 26.96 1.76 -4.78
CA ALA A 481 28.36 1.82 -5.15
C ALA A 481 28.62 1.17 -6.52
N ARG A 482 28.10 -0.05 -6.74
CA ARG A 482 28.23 -0.79 -8.01
C ARG A 482 27.45 -0.13 -9.15
N GLY A 483 26.29 0.44 -8.83
CA GLY A 483 25.50 1.23 -9.76
C GLY A 483 26.13 2.57 -10.13
N GLY A 484 27.14 3.05 -9.39
CA GLY A 484 27.82 4.32 -9.64
C GLY A 484 27.01 5.55 -9.21
N ARG A 485 25.94 5.38 -8.43
CA ARG A 485 25.01 6.45 -8.04
C ARG A 485 25.35 7.12 -6.71
N LEU A 486 26.45 6.71 -6.06
CA LEU A 486 27.02 7.42 -4.91
C LEU A 486 27.90 8.62 -5.31
N GLY A 487 28.31 8.74 -6.58
CA GLY A 487 29.10 9.87 -7.07
C GLY A 487 30.29 10.22 -6.16
N LYS A 488 30.33 11.47 -5.67
CA LYS A 488 31.38 12.02 -4.78
C LYS A 488 31.37 11.43 -3.37
N THR A 489 30.33 10.67 -3.00
CA THR A 489 30.13 10.13 -1.65
C THR A 489 30.64 8.69 -1.50
N GLN A 490 31.28 8.11 -2.54
CA GLN A 490 31.94 6.80 -2.46
C GLN A 490 32.96 6.70 -1.31
N ALA A 491 33.66 7.79 -0.98
CA ALA A 491 34.61 7.83 0.14
C ALA A 491 33.96 7.50 1.50
N TRP A 492 32.65 7.68 1.62
CA TRP A 492 31.88 7.43 2.83
C TRP A 492 31.67 5.92 3.11
N LEU A 493 31.88 5.06 2.10
CA LEU A 493 31.80 3.60 2.22
C LEU A 493 32.91 3.00 3.09
N GLY A 494 34.08 3.63 3.14
CA GLY A 494 35.31 3.09 3.72
C GLY A 494 35.34 2.91 5.25
N GLY A 495 34.22 3.13 5.94
CA GLY A 495 34.11 3.00 7.40
C GLY A 495 32.75 2.51 7.90
N MET A 496 31.96 1.83 7.04
CA MET A 496 30.54 1.50 7.29
C MET A 496 30.27 0.09 7.83
N LEU A 497 31.29 -0.67 8.25
CA LEU A 497 31.08 -1.97 8.89
C LEU A 497 30.23 -1.82 10.17
N GLY A 498 29.02 -2.38 10.15
CA GLY A 498 28.11 -2.40 11.30
C GLY A 498 27.26 -1.13 11.49
N VAL A 499 27.09 -0.28 10.48
CA VAL A 499 26.15 0.86 10.52
C VAL A 499 25.17 0.83 9.35
N LYS A 500 23.92 1.24 9.60
CA LYS A 500 22.89 1.45 8.58
C LYS A 500 22.93 2.90 8.10
N PRO A 501 23.17 3.14 6.80
CA PRO A 501 23.13 4.50 6.26
C PRO A 501 21.72 5.03 6.18
N ILE A 502 21.57 6.31 6.48
CA ILE A 502 20.42 7.10 6.08
C ILE A 502 20.89 8.02 4.96
N LEU A 503 20.32 7.82 3.79
CA LEU A 503 20.63 8.56 2.57
C LEU A 503 19.44 9.45 2.22
N GLY A 504 19.68 10.42 1.35
CA GLY A 504 18.65 11.27 0.81
C GLY A 504 19.04 11.86 -0.54
N LEU A 505 18.21 12.77 -1.03
CA LEU A 505 18.49 13.58 -2.21
C LEU A 505 18.76 15.03 -1.82
N GLU A 506 19.87 15.58 -2.30
CA GLU A 506 20.20 17.02 -2.24
C GLU A 506 20.63 17.47 -3.62
N GLU A 507 20.03 18.54 -4.15
CA GLU A 507 20.26 19.04 -5.51
C GLU A 507 20.17 17.93 -6.59
N GLY A 508 19.29 16.94 -6.38
CA GLY A 508 19.09 15.80 -7.28
C GLY A 508 20.13 14.68 -7.18
N GLU A 509 21.17 14.82 -6.34
CA GLU A 509 22.19 13.80 -6.10
C GLU A 509 21.91 13.00 -4.83
N ILE A 510 22.27 11.71 -4.86
CA ILE A 510 22.20 10.86 -3.66
C ILE A 510 23.34 11.25 -2.73
N VAL A 511 22.98 11.62 -1.50
CA VAL A 511 23.92 12.04 -0.46
C VAL A 511 23.72 11.26 0.86
N PRO A 512 24.79 11.02 1.63
CA PRO A 512 24.68 10.54 2.99
C PRO A 512 24.14 11.65 3.88
N VAL A 513 23.05 11.37 4.59
CA VAL A 513 22.40 12.31 5.52
C VAL A 513 22.80 11.99 6.95
N ASP A 514 22.78 10.71 7.33
CA ASP A 514 23.16 10.26 8.67
C ASP A 514 23.51 8.76 8.69
N ARG A 515 23.88 8.22 9.85
CA ARG A 515 24.12 6.79 10.08
C ARG A 515 23.72 6.37 11.48
N VAL A 516 23.14 5.18 11.59
CA VAL A 516 22.80 4.57 12.88
C VAL A 516 23.51 3.22 13.03
N ARG A 517 23.88 2.84 14.26
CA ARG A 517 24.50 1.53 14.53
C ARG A 517 23.49 0.39 14.59
N ARG A 518 22.32 0.66 15.16
CA ARG A 518 21.25 -0.32 15.38
C ARG A 518 20.16 -0.15 14.31
N ALA A 519 19.76 -1.24 13.67
CA ALA A 519 18.74 -1.20 12.62
C ALA A 519 17.41 -0.66 13.14
N GLU A 520 17.09 -0.92 14.41
CA GLU A 520 15.86 -0.49 15.07
C GLU A 520 15.79 1.03 15.24
N ALA A 521 16.93 1.73 15.21
CA ALA A 521 17.01 3.18 15.35
C ALA A 521 16.90 3.92 14.00
N ALA A 522 16.95 3.21 12.86
CA ALA A 522 17.02 3.85 11.55
C ALA A 522 15.74 4.63 11.21
N TYR A 523 14.57 4.01 11.31
CA TYR A 523 13.30 4.65 10.98
C TYR A 523 12.89 5.77 11.95
N PRO A 524 13.04 5.62 13.28
CA PRO A 524 12.89 6.77 14.19
C PRO A 524 13.79 7.94 13.81
N ARG A 525 15.04 7.66 13.41
CA ARG A 525 15.96 8.72 12.98
C ARG A 525 15.53 9.37 11.66
N VAL A 526 15.02 8.61 10.70
CA VAL A 526 14.41 9.16 9.47
C VAL A 526 13.27 10.13 9.80
N VAL A 527 12.39 9.76 10.74
CA VAL A 527 11.30 10.63 11.19
C VAL A 527 11.82 11.92 11.82
N GLU A 528 12.81 11.85 12.71
CA GLU A 528 13.43 13.04 13.31
C GLU A 528 14.09 13.96 12.27
N LEU A 529 14.74 13.38 11.27
CA LEU A 529 15.32 14.12 10.15
C LEU A 529 14.25 14.78 9.27
N LEU A 530 13.08 14.18 9.12
CA LEU A 530 11.95 14.79 8.40
C LEU A 530 11.31 15.92 9.20
N LYS A 531 11.17 15.79 10.53
CA LYS A 531 10.67 16.86 11.41
C LYS A 531 11.48 18.15 11.32
N GLN A 532 12.76 18.04 10.99
CA GLN A 532 13.65 19.20 10.81
C GLN A 532 13.44 19.92 9.47
N ARG A 533 12.73 19.31 8.51
CA ARG A 533 12.57 19.81 7.14
C ARG A 533 11.18 20.39 6.86
N VAL A 534 10.20 20.09 7.71
CA VAL A 534 8.81 20.54 7.53
C VAL A 534 8.25 21.09 8.84
N ASP A 535 7.22 21.92 8.75
CA ASP A 535 6.43 22.29 9.93
C ASP A 535 5.52 21.13 10.34
N VAL A 536 5.81 20.47 11.46
CA VAL A 536 5.08 19.29 11.95
C VAL A 536 3.60 19.56 12.25
N THR A 537 3.20 20.82 12.43
CA THR A 537 1.82 21.20 12.73
C THR A 537 0.94 21.29 11.48
N ARG A 538 1.55 21.33 10.28
CA ARG A 538 0.85 21.46 9.00
C ARG A 538 0.73 20.11 8.29
N PRO A 539 -0.35 19.90 7.51
CA PRO A 539 -0.53 18.64 6.79
C PRO A 539 0.60 18.33 5.80
N VAL A 540 0.94 17.05 5.67
CA VAL A 540 1.96 16.55 4.73
C VAL A 540 1.43 15.40 3.89
N MET A 541 1.93 15.31 2.66
CA MET A 541 1.80 14.12 1.81
C MET A 541 3.03 13.24 1.98
N VAL A 542 2.82 11.92 2.01
CA VAL A 542 3.89 10.95 2.23
C VAL A 542 3.86 9.89 1.14
N GLY A 543 5.02 9.59 0.57
CA GLY A 543 5.24 8.44 -0.30
C GLY A 543 6.22 7.46 0.36
N ILE A 544 5.85 6.19 0.51
CA ILE A 544 6.66 5.15 1.18
C ILE A 544 7.03 4.07 0.17
N GLY A 545 8.33 3.86 -0.01
CA GLY A 545 8.88 2.89 -0.95
C GLY A 545 9.64 1.80 -0.20
N HIS A 546 9.47 0.54 -0.59
CA HIS A 546 10.26 -0.56 -0.04
C HIS A 546 10.71 -1.59 -1.09
N ALA A 547 11.86 -2.20 -0.88
CA ALA A 547 12.39 -3.28 -1.71
C ALA A 547 12.28 -4.61 -0.96
N VAL A 548 11.18 -5.37 -1.14
CA VAL A 548 10.89 -6.61 -0.38
C VAL A 548 11.01 -6.46 1.14
N ALA A 549 10.57 -5.33 1.68
CA ALA A 549 10.64 -5.00 3.10
C ALA A 549 9.32 -4.43 3.65
N PRO A 550 8.17 -5.09 3.40
CA PRO A 550 6.85 -4.53 3.74
C PRO A 550 6.66 -4.31 5.24
N VAL A 551 7.18 -5.19 6.10
CA VAL A 551 7.10 -5.03 7.57
C VAL A 551 7.80 -3.74 8.03
N ALA A 552 8.96 -3.44 7.43
CA ALA A 552 9.70 -2.24 7.74
C ALA A 552 9.05 -0.98 7.16
N ALA A 553 8.44 -1.08 5.97
CA ALA A 553 7.63 0.00 5.38
C ALA A 553 6.44 0.37 6.28
N VAL A 554 5.72 -0.64 6.76
CA VAL A 554 4.60 -0.48 7.69
C VAL A 554 5.06 0.15 9.01
N ARG A 555 6.23 -0.25 9.54
CA ARG A 555 6.81 0.38 10.72
C ARG A 555 7.12 1.86 10.50
N LEU A 556 7.76 2.20 9.37
CA LEU A 556 8.05 3.59 9.02
C LEU A 556 6.74 4.39 8.84
N ARG A 557 5.73 3.80 8.21
CA ARG A 557 4.39 4.41 8.05
C ARG A 557 3.76 4.76 9.38
N SER A 558 3.72 3.83 10.33
CA SER A 558 3.16 4.08 11.67
C SER A 558 3.89 5.24 12.36
N LEU A 559 5.24 5.24 12.35
CA LEU A 559 6.03 6.32 12.96
C LEU A 559 5.75 7.69 12.31
N LEU A 560 5.52 7.73 11.00
CA LEU A 560 5.14 8.96 10.28
C LEU A 560 3.74 9.42 10.65
N GLN A 561 2.76 8.50 10.72
CA GLN A 561 1.39 8.84 11.11
C GLN A 561 1.28 9.31 12.57
N ASP A 562 2.11 8.78 13.46
CA ASP A 562 2.16 9.19 14.86
C ASP A 562 2.84 10.57 15.04
N SER A 563 3.70 10.96 14.10
CA SER A 563 4.54 12.17 14.21
C SER A 563 4.05 13.36 13.40
N PHE A 564 3.18 13.16 12.42
CA PHE A 564 2.74 14.18 11.48
C PHE A 564 1.25 14.10 11.20
N THR A 565 0.64 15.24 10.86
CA THR A 565 -0.70 15.27 10.25
C THR A 565 -0.60 14.82 8.80
N VAL A 566 -0.77 13.53 8.54
CA VAL A 566 -0.65 12.97 7.19
C VAL A 566 -1.98 13.07 6.44
N SER A 567 -2.03 13.87 5.37
CA SER A 567 -3.24 14.04 4.55
C SER A 567 -3.39 12.94 3.49
N GLU A 568 -2.28 12.38 3.02
CA GLU A 568 -2.28 11.30 2.03
C GLU A 568 -1.02 10.45 2.17
N VAL A 569 -1.17 9.13 2.02
CA VAL A 569 -0.07 8.17 1.94
C VAL A 569 -0.16 7.41 0.64
N ILE A 570 0.92 7.42 -0.14
CA ILE A 570 1.15 6.50 -1.25
C ILE A 570 2.20 5.49 -0.79
N GLU A 571 1.93 4.21 -1.00
CA GLU A 571 2.85 3.13 -0.64
C GLU A 571 3.07 2.26 -1.87
N ASN A 572 4.32 1.91 -2.15
CA ASN A 572 4.67 1.10 -3.31
C ASN A 572 5.90 0.23 -3.06
N GLU A 573 5.97 -0.88 -3.79
CA GLU A 573 7.21 -1.64 -3.91
C GLU A 573 8.14 -0.92 -4.91
N ILE A 574 9.43 -0.82 -4.56
CA ILE A 574 10.46 -0.19 -5.39
C ILE A 574 10.68 -1.03 -6.64
N GLY A 575 10.59 -0.41 -7.82
CA GLY A 575 10.68 -1.06 -9.12
C GLY A 575 12.07 -1.59 -9.46
N PRO A 576 12.18 -2.53 -10.41
CA PRO A 576 13.43 -3.13 -10.88
C PRO A 576 14.59 -2.14 -11.10
N VAL A 577 14.34 -0.97 -11.70
CA VAL A 577 15.41 -0.03 -12.03
C VAL A 577 15.96 0.65 -10.79
N VAL A 578 15.11 1.16 -9.90
CA VAL A 578 15.56 1.75 -8.64
C VAL A 578 16.15 0.65 -7.74
N GLY A 579 15.50 -0.50 -7.67
CA GLY A 579 15.91 -1.69 -6.92
C GLY A 579 17.29 -2.22 -7.31
N ALA A 580 17.69 -2.10 -8.58
CA ALA A 580 19.04 -2.43 -9.05
C ALA A 580 20.13 -1.56 -8.41
N HIS A 581 19.80 -0.36 -7.95
CA HIS A 581 20.73 0.57 -7.30
C HIS A 581 20.59 0.57 -5.77
N VAL A 582 19.40 0.38 -5.21
CA VAL A 582 19.21 0.42 -3.74
C VAL A 582 19.27 -0.95 -3.07
N GLY A 583 19.07 -2.02 -3.85
CA GLY A 583 19.07 -3.40 -3.37
C GLY A 583 17.84 -3.81 -2.55
N PRO A 584 17.66 -5.12 -2.31
CA PRO A 584 16.63 -5.62 -1.41
C PRO A 584 16.86 -5.13 0.03
N GLY A 585 15.77 -4.97 0.78
CA GLY A 585 15.80 -4.46 2.16
C GLY A 585 15.78 -2.93 2.27
N CYS A 586 15.93 -2.19 1.17
CA CYS A 586 15.81 -0.74 1.16
C CYS A 586 14.39 -0.30 1.56
N VAL A 587 14.27 0.71 2.43
CA VAL A 587 13.00 1.34 2.80
C VAL A 587 13.21 2.85 2.91
N GLY A 588 12.30 3.64 2.33
CA GLY A 588 12.38 5.09 2.40
C GLY A 588 11.02 5.77 2.39
N ALA A 589 11.04 7.05 2.75
CA ALA A 589 9.89 7.93 2.67
C ALA A 589 10.27 9.24 1.98
N ALA A 590 9.43 9.64 1.03
CA ALA A 590 9.35 10.99 0.53
C ALA A 590 8.27 11.74 1.31
N MET A 591 8.56 12.98 1.69
CA MET A 591 7.61 13.87 2.35
C MET A 591 7.52 15.17 1.57
N PHE A 592 6.29 15.59 1.29
CA PHE A 592 6.00 16.87 0.67
C PHE A 592 5.06 17.66 1.57
N GLN A 593 5.41 18.90 1.87
CA GLN A 593 4.55 19.84 2.58
C GLN A 593 3.95 20.86 1.60
N PRO A 594 2.67 20.72 1.23
CA PRO A 594 1.98 21.67 0.37
C PRO A 594 1.91 23.06 0.98
N THR A 595 1.93 24.10 0.14
CA THR A 595 1.50 25.45 0.55
C THR A 595 -0.02 25.48 0.78
N GLU A 596 -0.53 26.57 1.36
CA GLU A 596 -1.99 26.77 1.48
C GLU A 596 -2.68 26.78 0.12
N GLU A 597 -2.04 27.34 -0.91
CA GLU A 597 -2.55 27.35 -2.29
C GLU A 597 -2.56 25.96 -2.93
N GLU A 598 -1.63 25.09 -2.53
CA GLU A 598 -1.53 23.72 -3.04
C GLU A 598 -2.38 22.72 -2.26
N GLN A 599 -2.82 23.05 -1.05
CA GLN A 599 -3.66 22.17 -0.22
C GLN A 599 -4.93 21.66 -0.94
N PRO A 600 -5.67 22.50 -1.69
CA PRO A 600 -6.80 22.05 -2.50
C PRO A 600 -6.43 21.05 -3.60
N LEU A 601 -5.15 20.96 -4.00
CA LEU A 601 -4.63 19.98 -4.95
C LEU A 601 -4.32 18.64 -4.30
N VAL A 602 -4.21 18.57 -2.96
CA VAL A 602 -3.93 17.33 -2.22
C VAL A 602 -5.18 16.47 -2.08
N ALA A 603 -6.34 17.09 -1.94
CA ALA A 603 -7.59 16.35 -2.05
C ALA A 603 -7.62 15.66 -3.43
N PRO A 604 -8.07 14.38 -3.50
CA PRO A 604 -8.55 13.82 -4.76
C PRO A 604 -9.49 14.85 -5.40
N VAL A 605 -9.61 14.87 -6.72
CA VAL A 605 -10.64 15.69 -7.37
C VAL A 605 -12.00 15.14 -6.93
N THR A 606 -12.44 15.53 -5.74
CA THR A 606 -13.80 15.41 -5.26
C THR A 606 -14.52 16.59 -5.86
N ASP A 607 -15.57 16.31 -6.61
CA ASP A 607 -16.39 17.30 -7.30
C ASP A 607 -17.07 18.27 -6.33
N ALA A 608 -16.34 19.30 -5.92
CA ALA A 608 -16.89 20.45 -5.21
C ALA A 608 -16.11 21.71 -5.57
N TRP A 609 -16.39 22.26 -6.75
CA TRP A 609 -16.40 23.70 -7.07
C TRP A 609 -17.43 23.95 -8.16
#